data_AF-A0AAV2JKH7-F1
#
_entry.id   AF-A0AAV2JKH7-F1
#
_cell.length_a   1.000
_cell.length_b   1.000
_cell.length_c   1.000
_cell.angle_alpha   90.00
_cell.angle_beta   90.00
_cell.angle_gamma   90.00
#
_symmetry.space_group_name_H-M   'P 1'
#
loop_
_entity.id
_entity.type
_entity.pdbx_description
1 polymer ?
#
loop_
_entity_poly.entity_id
_entity_poly.type
_entity_poly.pdbx_seq_one_letter_code
_entity_poly.pdbx_strand_id
1 'polypeptide(L)'
;MREQGEGAITAVCTTLKLPMLSPAEIAFLSEYVKIMCPVAKAIDVLQGETNVQMGWLIPTITLLKTKLQHLRLSSKCCVPLIDALQSGLQKRFGEMLKDPELIAASILVPKFRRCWTTDEGLLQLGDLGLSTALALGPGSWLTLAAGQWQQRVEGHGAGESDEDVGKGLRLVITGR
;
A
#
# COMPACT_ATOMS: atom_id res chain seq x y z
N MET A 1 23.58 8.38 9.64
CA MET A 1 22.34 9.13 9.28
C MET A 1 21.62 9.77 10.46
N ARG A 2 21.63 9.22 11.70
CA ARG A 2 20.93 9.85 12.84
C ARG A 2 21.52 11.19 13.30
N GLU A 3 22.84 11.31 13.38
CA GLU A 3 23.51 12.56 13.86
C GLU A 3 23.32 13.76 12.93
N GLN A 4 23.10 13.54 11.63
CA GLN A 4 22.82 14.63 10.68
C GLN A 4 21.39 15.20 10.84
N GLY A 5 20.43 14.40 11.33
CA GLY A 5 19.03 14.81 11.47
C GLY A 5 18.80 15.76 12.64
N GLU A 6 19.42 15.48 13.78
CA GLU A 6 19.28 16.33 14.98
C GLU A 6 19.90 17.72 14.76
N GLY A 7 21.08 17.78 14.13
CA GLY A 7 21.70 19.06 13.76
C GLY A 7 20.84 19.90 12.79
N ALA A 8 20.16 19.25 11.83
CA ALA A 8 19.24 19.92 10.91
C ALA A 8 18.00 20.47 11.64
N ILE A 9 17.43 19.70 12.58
CA ILE A 9 16.30 20.15 13.40
C ILE A 9 16.69 21.36 14.25
N THR A 10 17.86 21.32 14.89
CA THR A 10 18.38 22.45 15.67
C THR A 10 18.56 23.69 14.80
N ALA A 11 19.16 23.55 13.60
CA ALA A 11 19.34 24.66 12.68
C ALA A 11 18.01 25.30 12.24
N VAL A 12 17.00 24.48 11.94
CA VAL A 12 15.65 24.95 11.57
C VAL A 12 14.98 25.66 12.75
N CYS A 13 14.99 25.07 13.95
CA CYS A 13 14.37 25.68 15.12
C CYS A 13 15.06 27.01 15.51
N THR A 14 16.39 27.11 15.37
CA THR A 14 17.12 28.37 15.57
C THR A 14 16.75 29.41 14.52
N THR A 15 16.65 29.02 13.23
CA THR A 15 16.27 29.93 12.14
C THR A 15 14.84 30.46 12.31
N LEU A 16 13.92 29.59 12.71
CA LEU A 16 12.51 29.91 12.92
C LEU A 16 12.20 30.53 14.29
N LYS A 17 13.22 30.70 15.16
CA LYS A 17 13.08 31.19 16.54
C LYS A 17 12.08 30.37 17.37
N LEU A 18 12.03 29.06 17.13
CA LEU A 18 11.16 28.12 17.83
C LEU A 18 11.89 27.52 19.05
N PRO A 19 11.16 27.17 20.13
CA PRO A 19 11.73 26.39 21.22
C PRO A 19 12.32 25.08 20.70
N MET A 20 13.45 24.66 21.29
CA MET A 20 14.06 23.36 20.96
C MET A 20 13.12 22.22 21.33
N LEU A 21 13.06 21.21 20.46
CA LEU A 21 12.33 19.99 20.76
C LEU A 21 12.99 19.25 21.92
N SER A 22 12.18 18.75 22.83
CA SER A 22 12.62 17.88 23.91
C SER A 22 13.12 16.54 23.34
N PRO A 23 14.00 15.83 24.07
CA PRO A 23 14.43 14.48 23.68
C PRO A 23 13.26 13.51 23.46
N ALA A 24 12.17 13.68 24.20
CA ALA A 24 10.96 12.88 24.04
C ALA A 24 10.24 13.15 22.71
N GLU A 25 10.13 14.42 22.30
CA GLU A 25 9.53 14.79 21.00
C GLU A 25 10.39 14.31 19.83
N ILE A 26 11.72 14.42 19.94
CA ILE A 26 12.65 13.90 18.92
C ILE A 26 12.52 12.37 18.81
N ALA A 27 12.43 11.67 19.94
CA ALA A 27 12.23 10.22 19.96
C ALA A 27 10.88 9.83 19.33
N PHE A 28 9.80 10.56 19.62
CA PHE A 28 8.49 10.38 19.00
C PHE A 28 8.56 10.59 17.49
N LEU A 29 9.15 11.69 17.00
CA LEU A 29 9.29 11.96 15.57
C LEU A 29 10.11 10.89 14.86
N SER A 30 11.20 10.43 15.48
CA SER A 30 11.98 9.30 14.95
C SER A 30 11.15 8.03 14.84
N GLU A 31 10.21 7.78 15.74
CA GLU A 31 9.35 6.60 15.71
C GLU A 31 8.22 6.77 14.68
N TYR A 32 7.61 7.94 14.62
CA TYR A 32 6.63 8.32 13.61
C TYR A 32 7.14 8.08 12.20
N VAL A 33 8.33 8.59 11.87
CA VAL A 33 8.94 8.43 10.54
C VAL A 33 9.16 6.94 10.22
N LYS A 34 9.58 6.13 11.19
CA LYS A 34 9.74 4.67 11.00
C LYS A 34 8.42 3.98 10.66
N ILE A 35 7.31 4.40 11.30
CA ILE A 35 5.98 3.82 11.08
C ILE A 35 5.38 4.31 9.75
N MET A 36 5.58 5.57 9.40
CA MET A 36 5.03 6.14 8.17
C MET A 36 5.86 5.77 6.92
N CYS A 37 7.14 5.46 7.06
CA CYS A 37 7.99 5.03 5.93
C CYS A 37 7.43 3.84 5.13
N PRO A 38 7.01 2.70 5.74
CA PRO A 38 6.38 1.62 4.99
C PRO A 38 5.02 2.02 4.39
N VAL A 39 4.28 2.94 5.02
CA VAL A 39 3.01 3.46 4.47
C VAL A 39 3.29 4.28 3.21
N ALA A 40 4.25 5.21 3.26
CA ALA A 40 4.66 6.00 2.10
C ALA A 40 5.13 5.11 0.95
N LYS A 41 5.99 4.11 1.22
CA LYS A 41 6.43 3.14 0.21
C LYS A 41 5.27 2.34 -0.39
N ALA A 42 4.27 1.97 0.41
CA ALA A 42 3.08 1.28 -0.10
C ALA A 42 2.25 2.20 -0.99
N ILE A 43 2.11 3.47 -0.63
CA ILE A 43 1.46 4.49 -1.44
C ILE A 43 2.22 4.67 -2.76
N ASP A 44 3.55 4.84 -2.74
CA ASP A 44 4.38 4.97 -3.94
C ASP A 44 4.22 3.76 -4.88
N VAL A 45 4.14 2.55 -4.32
CA VAL A 45 3.91 1.32 -5.10
C VAL A 45 2.51 1.31 -5.71
N LEU A 46 1.47 1.74 -4.98
CA LEU A 46 0.09 1.71 -5.47
C LEU A 46 -0.25 2.88 -6.39
N GLN A 47 0.46 4.00 -6.26
CA GLN A 47 0.34 5.19 -7.10
C GLN A 47 1.26 5.16 -8.32
N GLY A 48 2.13 4.14 -8.45
CA GLY A 48 3.06 4.02 -9.56
C GLY A 48 2.35 3.85 -10.91
N GLU A 49 2.52 4.81 -11.81
CA GLU A 49 1.71 4.90 -13.03
C GLU A 49 2.05 3.88 -14.14
N THR A 50 3.20 3.19 -14.10
CA THR A 50 3.68 2.48 -15.31
C THR A 50 3.28 1.02 -15.44
N ASN A 51 2.88 0.32 -14.36
CA ASN A 51 2.53 -1.12 -14.45
C ASN A 51 1.89 -1.70 -13.18
N VAL A 52 1.23 -0.88 -12.35
CA VAL A 52 0.53 -1.39 -11.16
C VAL A 52 -0.79 -1.99 -11.62
N GLN A 53 -0.69 -3.21 -12.14
CA GLN A 53 -1.85 -4.04 -12.41
C GLN A 53 -2.58 -4.30 -11.09
N MET A 54 -3.89 -4.55 -11.16
CA MET A 54 -4.71 -4.78 -9.98
C MET A 54 -4.14 -5.87 -9.03
N GLY A 55 -3.33 -6.78 -9.57
CA GLY A 55 -2.57 -7.79 -8.82
C GLY A 55 -1.45 -7.27 -7.89
N TRP A 56 -1.16 -5.97 -7.85
CA TRP A 56 -0.21 -5.38 -6.91
C TRP A 56 -0.87 -4.93 -5.60
N LEU A 57 -2.20 -4.77 -5.59
CA LEU A 57 -2.93 -4.23 -4.45
C LEU A 57 -2.85 -5.18 -3.24
N ILE A 58 -3.29 -6.42 -3.41
CA ILE A 58 -3.39 -7.40 -2.32
C ILE A 58 -2.00 -7.70 -1.71
N PRO A 59 -0.92 -7.93 -2.50
CA PRO A 59 0.41 -8.14 -1.97
C PRO A 59 0.93 -6.94 -1.18
N THR A 60 0.71 -5.72 -1.69
CA THR A 60 1.22 -4.49 -1.07
C THR A 60 0.53 -4.20 0.26
N ILE A 61 -0.80 -4.29 0.31
CA ILE A 61 -1.57 -4.07 1.54
C ILE A 61 -1.27 -5.17 2.57
N THR A 62 -1.17 -6.42 2.16
CA THR A 62 -0.84 -7.55 3.06
C THR A 62 0.54 -7.35 3.69
N LEU A 63 1.55 -7.02 2.87
CA LEU A 63 2.90 -6.75 3.36
C LEU A 63 2.96 -5.52 4.29
N LEU A 64 2.21 -4.47 3.98
CA LEU A 64 2.10 -3.29 4.84
C LEU A 64 1.51 -3.65 6.20
N LYS A 65 0.41 -4.41 6.25
CA LYS A 65 -0.20 -4.88 7.50
C LYS A 65 0.80 -5.67 8.35
N THR A 66 1.53 -6.61 7.75
CA THR A 66 2.57 -7.38 8.44
C THR A 66 3.70 -6.50 8.98
N LYS A 67 4.19 -5.55 8.20
CA LYS A 67 5.22 -4.59 8.65
C LYS A 67 4.73 -3.73 9.82
N LEU A 68 3.50 -3.23 9.76
CA LEU A 68 2.90 -2.46 10.85
C LEU A 68 2.75 -3.31 12.12
N GLN A 69 2.39 -4.59 12.00
CA GLN A 69 2.35 -5.50 13.16
C GLN A 69 3.74 -5.72 13.78
N HIS A 70 4.78 -5.92 12.97
CA HIS A 70 6.14 -6.04 13.51
C HIS A 70 6.61 -4.76 14.20
N LEU A 71 6.32 -3.59 13.61
CA LEU A 71 6.67 -2.30 14.22
C LEU A 71 5.93 -2.08 15.54
N ARG A 72 4.69 -2.55 15.66
CA ARG A 72 3.90 -2.51 16.90
C ARG A 72 4.65 -3.13 18.08
N LEU A 73 5.29 -4.29 17.88
CA LEU A 73 6.00 -5.02 18.93
C LEU A 73 7.21 -4.25 19.48
N SER A 74 7.82 -3.40 18.65
CA SER A 74 8.98 -2.59 19.02
C SER A 74 8.63 -1.15 19.41
N SER A 75 7.35 -0.78 19.28
CA SER A 75 6.91 0.61 19.42
C SER A 75 6.64 0.98 20.88
N LYS A 76 7.03 2.19 21.28
CA LYS A 76 6.86 2.71 22.64
C LYS A 76 5.81 3.81 22.72
N CYS A 77 5.80 4.75 21.77
CA CYS A 77 4.94 5.94 21.84
C CYS A 77 3.86 5.95 20.75
N CYS A 78 4.11 5.29 19.62
CA CYS A 78 3.27 5.39 18.43
C CYS A 78 2.30 4.21 18.22
N VAL A 79 2.05 3.40 19.26
CA VAL A 79 1.08 2.28 19.21
C VAL A 79 -0.32 2.73 18.74
N PRO A 80 -0.87 3.87 19.22
CA PRO A 80 -2.19 4.34 18.76
C PRO A 80 -2.22 4.68 17.26
N LEU A 81 -1.12 5.21 16.71
CA LEU A 81 -1.01 5.49 15.28
C LEU A 81 -1.04 4.19 14.48
N ILE A 82 -0.32 3.16 14.93
CA ILE A 82 -0.31 1.86 14.27
C ILE A 82 -1.71 1.23 14.27
N ASP A 83 -2.43 1.32 15.39
CA ASP A 83 -3.82 0.85 15.48
C ASP A 83 -4.74 1.59 14.51
N ALA A 84 -4.65 2.92 14.47
CA ALA A 84 -5.43 3.74 13.56
C ALA A 84 -5.14 3.39 12.09
N LEU A 85 -3.87 3.17 11.74
CA LEU A 85 -3.47 2.75 10.39
C LEU A 85 -4.01 1.37 10.05
N GLN A 86 -3.88 0.38 10.94
CA GLN A 86 -4.41 -0.96 10.70
C GLN A 86 -5.93 -0.96 10.56
N SER A 87 -6.63 -0.23 11.41
CA SER A 87 -8.08 -0.05 11.34
C SER A 87 -8.49 0.63 10.03
N GLY A 88 -7.78 1.69 9.62
CA GLY A 88 -8.02 2.38 8.34
C GLY A 88 -7.82 1.47 7.13
N LEU A 89 -6.74 0.68 7.13
CA LEU A 89 -6.48 -0.31 6.08
C LEU A 89 -7.57 -1.38 6.04
N GLN A 90 -7.99 -1.89 7.19
CA GLN A 90 -9.07 -2.88 7.26
C GLN A 90 -10.40 -2.30 6.79
N LYS A 91 -10.73 -1.07 7.17
CA LYS A 91 -11.97 -0.40 6.75
C LYS A 91 -12.01 -0.15 5.25
N ARG A 92 -10.88 0.23 4.65
CA ARG A 92 -10.80 0.58 3.21
C ARG A 92 -10.63 -0.65 2.30
N PHE A 93 -9.78 -1.59 2.69
CA PHE A 93 -9.36 -2.71 1.83
C PHE A 93 -9.85 -4.07 2.33
N GLY A 94 -10.54 -4.15 3.47
CA GLY A 94 -10.92 -5.43 4.09
C GLY A 94 -11.75 -6.35 3.20
N GLU A 95 -12.65 -5.79 2.40
CA GLU A 95 -13.45 -6.55 1.44
C GLU A 95 -12.66 -6.87 0.17
N MET A 96 -11.82 -5.94 -0.31
CA MET A 96 -10.94 -6.16 -1.46
C MET A 96 -9.93 -7.29 -1.21
N LEU A 97 -9.45 -7.43 0.03
CA LEU A 97 -8.55 -8.52 0.45
C LEU A 97 -9.20 -9.91 0.36
N LYS A 98 -10.53 -10.00 0.25
CA LYS A 98 -11.29 -11.26 0.11
C LYS A 98 -11.82 -11.45 -1.30
N ASP A 99 -11.56 -10.51 -2.21
CA ASP A 99 -12.08 -10.56 -3.57
C ASP A 99 -11.27 -11.59 -4.38
N PRO A 100 -11.91 -12.69 -4.85
CA PRO A 100 -11.22 -13.74 -5.59
C PRO A 100 -10.57 -13.23 -6.89
N GLU A 101 -11.11 -12.19 -7.52
CA GLU A 101 -10.55 -11.63 -8.77
C GLU A 101 -9.26 -10.86 -8.49
N LEU A 102 -9.23 -10.07 -7.42
CA LEU A 102 -8.05 -9.33 -7.00
C LEU A 102 -6.95 -10.27 -6.51
N ILE A 103 -7.32 -11.34 -5.81
CA ILE A 103 -6.41 -12.39 -5.39
C ILE A 103 -5.85 -13.13 -6.62
N ALA A 104 -6.70 -13.53 -7.57
CA ALA A 104 -6.27 -14.18 -8.81
C ALA A 104 -5.32 -13.28 -9.61
N ALA A 105 -5.65 -12.00 -9.78
CA ALA A 105 -4.78 -11.03 -10.43
C ALA A 105 -3.41 -10.96 -9.73
N SER A 106 -3.38 -11.04 -8.40
CA SER A 106 -2.15 -11.02 -7.60
C SER A 106 -1.29 -12.27 -7.78
N ILE A 107 -1.92 -13.43 -7.98
CA ILE A 107 -1.24 -14.70 -8.28
C ILE A 107 -0.66 -14.67 -9.70
N LEU A 108 -1.36 -14.05 -10.65
CA LEU A 108 -0.96 -13.99 -12.06
C LEU A 108 0.25 -13.08 -12.31
N VAL A 109 0.55 -12.13 -11.41
CA VAL A 109 1.77 -11.33 -11.49
C VAL A 109 2.99 -12.20 -11.16
N PRO A 110 3.91 -12.47 -12.10
CA PRO A 110 5.01 -13.43 -11.90
C PRO A 110 5.93 -13.09 -10.71
N LYS A 111 6.06 -11.81 -10.37
CA LYS A 111 6.85 -11.31 -9.23
C LYS A 111 6.27 -11.70 -7.87
N PHE A 112 5.00 -12.10 -7.81
CA PHE A 112 4.25 -12.30 -6.57
C PHE A 112 3.70 -13.70 -6.37
N ARG A 113 4.10 -14.67 -7.20
CA ARG A 113 3.48 -16.00 -7.32
C ARG A 113 3.59 -16.94 -6.10
N ARG A 114 3.69 -16.39 -4.87
CA ARG A 114 3.35 -16.92 -3.52
C ARG A 114 4.09 -16.22 -2.37
N CYS A 115 4.91 -15.20 -2.63
CA CYS A 115 5.81 -14.64 -1.60
C CYS A 115 5.15 -13.64 -0.63
N TRP A 116 3.90 -13.23 -0.87
CA TRP A 116 3.23 -12.20 -0.08
C TRP A 116 2.21 -12.75 0.93
N THR A 117 1.88 -14.04 0.84
CA THR A 117 0.97 -14.72 1.78
C THR A 117 1.37 -16.17 1.96
N THR A 118 1.18 -16.69 3.17
CA THR A 118 1.28 -18.13 3.49
C THR A 118 -0.09 -18.75 3.74
N ASP A 119 -1.16 -17.98 3.52
CA ASP A 119 -2.54 -18.44 3.68
C ASP A 119 -2.96 -19.27 2.46
N GLU A 120 -2.95 -20.58 2.64
CA GLU A 120 -3.36 -21.53 1.59
C GLU A 120 -4.84 -21.39 1.21
N GLY A 121 -5.72 -21.00 2.14
CA GLY A 121 -7.13 -20.78 1.84
C GLY A 121 -7.33 -19.58 0.91
N LEU A 122 -6.52 -18.53 1.11
CA LEU A 122 -6.51 -17.36 0.24
C LEU A 122 -5.99 -17.71 -1.17
N LEU A 123 -4.97 -18.56 -1.28
CA LEU A 123 -4.48 -19.05 -2.57
C LEU A 123 -5.53 -19.91 -3.30
N GLN A 124 -6.20 -20.81 -2.59
CA GLN A 124 -7.30 -21.62 -3.14
C GLN A 124 -8.46 -20.76 -3.65
N LEU A 125 -8.80 -19.68 -2.94
CA LEU A 125 -9.83 -18.74 -3.36
C LEU A 125 -9.47 -18.03 -4.68
N GLY A 126 -8.19 -17.66 -4.85
CA GLY A 126 -7.69 -17.10 -6.11
C GLY A 126 -7.71 -18.10 -7.26
N ASP A 127 -7.32 -19.36 -7.02
CA ASP A 127 -7.35 -20.42 -8.02
C ASP A 127 -8.79 -20.75 -8.47
N LEU A 128 -9.76 -20.68 -7.56
CA LEU A 128 -11.19 -20.79 -7.88
C LEU A 128 -11.67 -19.62 -8.76
N GLY A 129 -11.24 -18.39 -8.44
CA GLY A 129 -11.49 -17.21 -9.26
C GLY A 129 -10.95 -17.37 -10.68
N LEU A 130 -9.72 -17.86 -10.82
CA LEU A 130 -9.10 -18.14 -12.12
C LEU A 130 -9.87 -19.21 -12.91
N SER A 131 -10.29 -20.29 -12.24
CA SER A 131 -11.07 -21.37 -12.85
C SER A 131 -12.43 -20.88 -13.34
N THR A 132 -13.09 -19.99 -12.58
CA THR A 132 -14.37 -19.38 -12.95
C THR A 132 -14.21 -18.43 -14.14
N ALA A 133 -13.15 -17.62 -14.16
CA ALA A 133 -12.85 -16.73 -15.26
C ALA A 133 -12.56 -17.48 -16.57
N LEU A 134 -11.87 -18.62 -16.50
CA LEU A 134 -11.60 -19.48 -17.65
C LEU A 134 -12.87 -20.14 -18.20
N ALA A 135 -13.85 -20.46 -17.33
CA ALA A 135 -15.13 -21.05 -17.73
C ALA A 135 -16.06 -20.08 -18.48
N LEU A 136 -15.95 -18.76 -18.23
CA LEU A 136 -16.83 -17.72 -18.81
C LEU A 136 -16.28 -17.09 -20.10
N GLY A 137 -15.05 -17.40 -20.50
CA GLY A 137 -14.40 -16.90 -21.71
C GLY A 137 -13.83 -15.46 -21.60
N PRO A 138 -12.86 -15.09 -22.45
CA PRO A 138 -12.22 -13.77 -22.40
C PRO A 138 -13.20 -12.66 -22.81
N GLY A 139 -13.51 -11.76 -21.87
CA GLY A 139 -14.37 -10.58 -22.09
C GLY A 139 -15.69 -10.60 -21.31
N SER A 140 -16.24 -11.78 -20.99
CA SER A 140 -17.47 -11.86 -20.18
C SER A 140 -17.21 -11.46 -18.72
N TRP A 141 -16.01 -11.76 -18.20
CA TRP A 141 -15.64 -11.45 -16.82
C TRP A 141 -15.35 -9.95 -16.62
N LEU A 142 -14.67 -9.28 -17.55
CA LEU A 142 -14.46 -7.82 -17.47
C LEU A 142 -15.78 -7.06 -17.57
N THR A 143 -16.76 -7.55 -18.34
CA THR A 143 -18.06 -6.86 -18.49
C THR A 143 -18.94 -7.04 -17.25
N LEU A 144 -18.91 -8.22 -16.62
CA LEU A 144 -19.60 -8.47 -15.34
C LEU A 144 -18.89 -7.77 -14.18
N ALA A 145 -17.56 -7.83 -14.12
CA ALA A 145 -16.75 -7.16 -13.11
C ALA A 145 -16.82 -5.64 -13.25
N ALA A 146 -16.73 -5.08 -14.46
CA ALA A 146 -16.93 -3.65 -14.70
C ALA A 146 -18.37 -3.23 -14.41
N GLY A 147 -19.38 -4.05 -14.74
CA GLY A 147 -20.77 -3.78 -14.36
C GLY A 147 -20.98 -3.76 -12.84
N GLN A 148 -20.32 -4.66 -12.10
CA GLN A 148 -20.37 -4.72 -10.63
C GLN A 148 -19.50 -3.64 -9.95
N TRP A 149 -18.36 -3.28 -10.53
CA TRP A 149 -17.52 -2.18 -10.09
C TRP A 149 -18.19 -0.84 -10.35
N GLN A 150 -18.76 -0.61 -11.54
CA GLN A 150 -19.46 0.63 -11.90
C GLN A 150 -20.68 0.87 -10.98
N GLN A 151 -21.48 -0.16 -10.69
CA GLN A 151 -22.57 -0.05 -9.70
C GLN A 151 -22.08 0.21 -8.26
N ARG A 152 -20.88 -0.25 -7.91
CA ARG A 152 -20.29 -0.05 -6.58
C ARG A 152 -19.57 1.30 -6.44
N VAL A 153 -19.07 1.87 -7.53
CA VAL A 153 -18.44 3.19 -7.60
C VAL A 153 -19.48 4.30 -7.77
N GLU A 154 -20.54 4.10 -8.55
CA GLU A 154 -21.65 5.08 -8.69
C GLU A 154 -22.50 5.23 -7.42
N GLY A 155 -22.38 4.30 -6.46
CA GLY A 155 -22.88 4.47 -5.10
C GLY A 155 -22.09 5.49 -4.26
N HIS A 156 -20.92 5.94 -4.72
CA HIS A 156 -20.05 6.88 -4.00
C HIS A 156 -19.19 7.74 -4.96
N GLY A 157 -19.82 8.75 -5.56
CA GLY A 157 -19.18 10.03 -5.84
C GLY A 157 -18.38 10.18 -7.15
N ALA A 158 -18.81 11.15 -7.94
CA ALA A 158 -18.28 11.59 -9.23
C ALA A 158 -16.96 12.38 -9.15
N GLY A 159 -16.24 12.43 -10.29
CA GLY A 159 -15.51 13.64 -10.75
C GLY A 159 -14.01 13.50 -11.05
N GLU A 160 -13.63 13.93 -12.26
CA GLU A 160 -12.31 14.35 -12.80
C GLU A 160 -11.21 13.26 -12.98
N SER A 161 -10.68 12.89 -14.17
CA SER A 161 -10.11 13.64 -15.33
C SER A 161 -8.94 14.55 -14.92
N ASP A 162 -7.76 14.62 -15.54
CA ASP A 162 -7.14 13.95 -16.68
C ASP A 162 -5.61 14.23 -16.61
N GLU A 163 -4.86 13.40 -17.34
CA GLU A 163 -3.64 13.69 -18.12
C GLU A 163 -2.39 14.44 -17.57
N ASP A 164 -1.24 13.78 -17.81
CA ASP A 164 0.04 14.34 -18.30
C ASP A 164 1.19 14.61 -17.30
N VAL A 165 1.94 13.56 -16.90
CA VAL A 165 3.36 13.71 -16.48
C VAL A 165 4.21 12.49 -16.88
N GLY A 166 4.13 12.08 -18.15
CA GLY A 166 5.02 11.07 -18.71
C GLY A 166 6.38 11.65 -19.07
N LYS A 167 7.34 11.75 -18.14
CA LYS A 167 8.80 11.91 -18.39
C LYS A 167 9.59 11.89 -17.07
N GLY A 168 10.08 10.73 -16.63
CA GLY A 168 10.91 10.75 -15.41
C GLY A 168 11.74 9.53 -15.02
N LEU A 169 11.47 8.31 -15.52
CA LEU A 169 12.13 7.12 -14.96
C LEU A 169 12.74 6.17 -16.00
N ARG A 170 13.46 6.72 -16.99
CA ARG A 170 14.37 5.94 -17.86
C ARG A 170 15.67 5.52 -17.15
N LEU A 171 15.92 5.94 -15.91
CA LEU A 171 17.25 5.81 -15.28
C LEU A 171 17.42 4.70 -14.23
N VAL A 172 16.40 3.88 -13.95
CA VAL A 172 16.52 2.78 -12.96
C VAL A 172 16.52 1.39 -13.61
N ILE A 173 16.50 1.30 -14.94
CA ILE A 173 16.56 0.01 -15.69
C ILE A 173 17.88 -0.10 -16.47
N THR A 174 19.01 -0.03 -15.78
CA THR A 174 20.28 -0.61 -16.25
C THR A 174 21.06 -0.99 -15.02
N GLY A 175 20.90 -2.25 -14.59
CA GLY A 175 21.45 -2.71 -13.33
C GLY A 175 21.29 -4.21 -13.09
N ARG A 176 21.46 -5.01 -14.15
CA ARG A 176 22.07 -6.36 -14.23
C ARG A 176 21.59 -7.07 -15.49
#